data_AF-A0A8S2VF29-F1
#
_entry.id   AF-A0A8S2VF29-F1
#
_cell.length_a   1.000
_cell.length_b   1.000
_cell.length_c   1.000
_cell.angle_alpha   90.00
_cell.angle_beta   90.00
_cell.angle_gamma   90.00
#
_symmetry.space_group_name_H-M   'P 1'
#
loop_
_entity.id
_entity.type
_entity.pdbx_description
1 polymer ?
#
loop_
_entity_poly.entity_id
_entity_poly.type
_entity_poly.pdbx_seq_one_letter_code
_entity_poly.pdbx_strand_id
1 'polypeptide(L)' 'MNEASNPLIPTGVHEVKMDLSPIFGYAAEQLLPLPDACAPLTHILHNLSTYVQMALDETPRTPADGLTIDESAAVRL' A
#
# COMPACT_ATOMS: atom_id res chain seq x y z
N MET A 1 -29.68 -37.45 -6.85
CA MET A 1 -29.32 -37.40 -5.43
C MET A 1 -27.82 -37.18 -5.32
N ASN A 2 -27.48 -35.94 -4.95
CA ASN A 2 -26.36 -35.54 -4.10
C ASN A 2 -25.00 -35.32 -4.79
N GLU A 3 -24.69 -34.02 -4.92
CA GLU A 3 -23.39 -33.42 -5.12
C GLU A 3 -22.35 -33.89 -4.09
N ALA A 4 -21.09 -33.95 -4.52
CA ALA A 4 -19.96 -33.71 -3.64
C ALA A 4 -18.96 -32.84 -4.40
N SER A 5 -19.31 -31.56 -4.53
CA SER A 5 -18.40 -30.48 -4.92
C SER A 5 -17.25 -30.46 -3.93
N ASN A 6 -16.07 -30.89 -4.38
CA ASN A 6 -14.83 -30.75 -3.64
C ASN A 6 -14.51 -29.25 -3.53
N PRO A 7 -14.44 -28.64 -2.34
CA PRO A 7 -14.08 -27.24 -2.24
C PRO A 7 -12.60 -27.09 -2.63
N LEU A 8 -12.37 -26.45 -3.78
CA LEU A 8 -11.09 -25.83 -4.11
C LEU A 8 -10.79 -24.83 -3.01
N ILE A 9 -9.96 -25.22 -2.03
CA ILE A 9 -9.38 -24.27 -1.09
C ILE A 9 -8.34 -23.47 -1.87
N PRO A 10 -8.49 -22.16 -2.06
CA PRO A 10 -7.37 -21.35 -2.49
C PRO A 10 -6.49 -21.15 -1.26
N THR A 11 -5.58 -22.08 -0.98
CA THR A 11 -4.44 -21.81 -0.09
C THR A 11 -3.44 -20.95 -0.86
N GLY A 12 -3.84 -19.71 -1.12
CA GLY A 12 -2.96 -18.65 -1.56
C GLY A 12 -2.47 -17.87 -0.35
N VAL A 13 -1.86 -18.55 0.62
CA VAL A 13 -0.98 -17.85 1.56
C VAL A 13 0.25 -17.52 0.71
N HIS A 14 0.28 -16.33 0.13
CA HIS A 14 1.52 -15.76 -0.38
C HIS A 14 2.43 -15.63 0.84
N GLU A 15 3.24 -16.67 1.09
CA GLU A 15 4.39 -16.57 1.96
C GLU A 15 5.21 -15.42 1.40
N VAL A 16 5.13 -14.25 2.05
CA VAL A 16 5.97 -13.12 1.74
C VAL A 16 7.37 -13.56 2.14
N LYS A 17 8.04 -14.26 1.24
CA LYS A 17 9.44 -14.62 1.37
C LYS A 17 10.18 -13.29 1.33
N MET A 18 10.45 -12.74 2.52
CA MET A 18 11.26 -11.55 2.65
C MET A 18 12.62 -11.90 2.08
N ASP A 19 12.91 -11.33 0.92
CA ASP A 19 14.24 -11.42 0.35
C ASP A 19 15.18 -10.61 1.27
N LEU A 20 15.98 -11.34 2.04
CA LEU A 20 17.01 -10.77 2.91
C LEU A 20 18.32 -10.53 2.16
N SER A 21 18.34 -10.68 0.83
CA SER A 21 19.50 -10.32 0.05
C SER A 21 19.82 -8.83 0.25
N PRO A 22 21.10 -8.47 0.41
CA PRO A 22 21.48 -7.06 0.50
C PRO A 22 20.99 -6.32 -0.74
N ILE A 23 20.37 -5.16 -0.54
CA ILE A 23 19.97 -4.28 -1.64
C ILE A 23 21.23 -3.88 -2.40
N PHE A 24 21.38 -4.38 -3.63
CA PHE A 24 22.54 -4.10 -4.47
C PHE A 24 22.64 -2.58 -4.72
N GLY A 25 23.83 -2.01 -4.51
CA GLY A 25 24.07 -0.57 -4.63
C GLY A 25 23.93 0.22 -3.32
N TYR A 26 23.25 -0.31 -2.29
CA TYR A 26 23.10 0.39 -1.01
C TYR A 26 24.44 0.59 -0.27
N ALA A 27 25.40 -0.31 -0.48
CA ALA A 27 26.75 -0.18 0.06
C ALA A 27 27.56 0.98 -0.57
N ALA A 28 27.13 1.49 -1.73
CA ALA A 28 27.75 2.63 -2.40
C ALA A 28 27.11 3.97 -2.00
N GLU A 29 25.96 3.93 -1.32
CA GLU A 29 25.28 5.13 -0.82
C GLU A 29 26.01 5.69 0.41
N GLN A 30 25.96 7.01 0.57
CA GLN A 30 26.53 7.66 1.74
C GLN A 30 25.70 7.31 2.98
N LEU A 31 26.34 6.70 3.99
CA LEU A 31 25.68 6.44 5.27
C LEU A 31 25.37 7.77 5.97
N LEU A 32 24.08 8.04 6.16
CA LEU A 32 23.59 9.18 6.90
C LEU A 32 23.41 8.80 8.38
N PRO A 33 23.63 9.72 9.34
CA PRO A 33 23.17 9.53 10.71
C PRO A 33 21.68 9.20 10.75
N LEU A 34 21.29 8.29 11.63
CA LEU A 34 19.88 7.88 11.80
C LEU A 34 18.91 9.06 11.96
N PRO A 35 19.22 10.13 12.74
CA PRO A 35 18.32 11.28 12.86
C PRO A 35 18.04 11.95 11.51
N ASP A 36 19.07 12.09 10.67
CA ASP A 36 18.95 12.73 9.36
C ASP A 36 18.17 11.84 8.39
N ALA A 37 18.37 10.51 8.47
CA ALA A 37 17.60 9.54 7.69
C ALA A 37 16.11 9.53 8.10
N CYS A 38 15.80 9.82 9.36
CA CYS A 38 14.42 9.89 9.87
C CYS A 38 13.76 11.26 9.69
N ALA A 39 14.50 12.31 9.33
CA ALA A 39 13.93 13.65 9.17
C ALA A 39 12.79 13.71 8.12
N PRO A 40 12.91 13.08 6.93
CA PRO A 40 11.80 13.02 5.98
C PRO A 40 10.59 12.25 6.51
N LEU A 41 10.81 11.21 7.32
CA LEU A 41 9.71 10.43 7.92
C LEU A 41 8.91 11.28 8.90
N THR A 42 9.59 12.14 9.67
CA THR A 42 8.93 13.08 10.59
C THR A 42 8.02 14.04 9.84
N HIS A 43 8.47 14.55 8.68
CA HIS A 43 7.66 15.40 7.82
C HIS A 43 6.41 14.67 7.29
N ILE A 44 6.55 13.42 6.84
CA ILE A 44 5.43 12.60 6.37
C ILE A 44 4.43 12.36 7.50
N LEU A 45 4.91 12.04 8.72
CA LEU A 45 4.04 11.82 9.87
C LEU A 45 3.22 13.06 10.23
N HIS A 46 3.83 14.25 10.20
CA HIS A 46 3.11 15.51 10.46
C HIS A 46 2.02 15.80 9.42
N ASN A 47 2.26 15.42 8.17
CA ASN A 47 1.34 15.69 7.06
C ASN A 47 0.35 14.56 6.79
N LEU A 48 0.45 13.44 7.51
CA LEU A 48 -0.36 12.26 7.24
C LEU A 48 -1.86 12.54 7.30
N SER A 49 -2.32 13.34 8.28
CA SER A 49 -3.73 13.71 8.37
C SER A 49 -4.20 14.50 7.15
N THR A 50 -3.35 15.36 6.60
CA THR A 50 -3.64 16.15 5.39
C THR A 50 -3.75 15.23 4.19
N TYR A 51 -2.81 14.31 4.01
CA TYR A 51 -2.87 13.34 2.90
C TYR A 51 -4.08 12.42 3.01
N VAL A 52 -4.44 11.99 4.22
CA VAL A 52 -5.66 11.20 4.45
C VAL A 52 -6.90 12.01 4.09
N GLN A 53 -6.98 13.28 4.50
CA GLN A 53 -8.12 14.12 4.15
C GLN A 53 -8.21 14.35 2.63
N MET A 54 -7.10 14.62 1.97
CA MET A 54 -7.05 14.75 0.50
C MET A 54 -7.55 13.47 -0.18
N ALA A 55 -7.07 12.30 0.25
CA ALA A 55 -7.53 11.03 -0.30
C ALA A 55 -9.05 10.82 -0.09
N LEU A 56 -9.59 11.18 1.08
CA LEU A 56 -11.02 11.09 1.36
C LEU A 56 -11.85 12.05 0.49
N ASP A 57 -11.36 13.26 0.29
CA ASP A 57 -12.03 14.28 -0.53
C ASP A 57 -12.00 13.89 -2.02
N GLU A 58 -10.90 13.29 -2.46
CA GLU A 58 -10.71 12.83 -3.83
C GLU A 58 -11.36 11.49 -4.11
N THR A 59 -11.61 10.63 -3.12
CA THR A 59 -12.25 9.31 -3.31
C THR A 59 -13.51 9.18 -2.45
N PRO A 60 -14.55 10.00 -2.72
CA PRO A 60 -15.77 9.96 -1.94
C PRO A 60 -16.45 8.60 -2.08
N ARG A 61 -17.06 8.12 -0.99
CA ARG A 61 -17.79 6.84 -0.92
C ARG A 61 -18.89 6.70 -1.97
N THR A 62 -19.40 7.82 -2.47
CA THR A 62 -20.36 7.86 -3.58
C THR A 62 -19.81 8.77 -4.66
N PRO A 63 -19.10 8.21 -5.65
CA PRO A 63 -18.57 8.97 -6.77
C PRO A 63 -19.69 9.64 -7.57
N ALA A 64 -19.51 10.91 -7.94
CA ALA A 64 -20.52 11.69 -8.67
C ALA A 64 -20.62 11.31 -10.18
N ASP A 65 -19.65 10.55 -10.67
CA ASP A 65 -19.46 10.13 -12.05
C ASP A 65 -20.11 8.75 -12.35
N GLY A 66 -20.79 8.15 -11.36
CA GLY A 66 -21.42 6.84 -11.51
C GLY A 66 -20.44 5.66 -11.46
N LEU A 67 -19.16 5.92 -11.16
CA LEU A 67 -18.16 4.88 -10.93
C LEU A 67 -18.40 4.17 -9.59
N THR A 68 -17.98 2.91 -9.51
CA THR A 68 -17.85 2.22 -8.22
C THR A 68 -16.68 2.80 -7.41
N ILE A 69 -16.65 2.52 -6.10
CA ILE A 69 -15.60 3.01 -5.21
C ILE A 69 -14.21 2.57 -5.70
N ASP A 70 -14.09 1.30 -6.10
CA ASP A 70 -12.82 0.71 -6.54
C ASP A 70 -12.35 1.32 -7.87
N GLU A 71 -13.27 1.58 -8.81
CA GLU A 71 -12.96 2.24 -10.08
C GLU A 71 -12.54 3.70 -9.88
N SER A 72 -13.18 4.41 -8.97
CA SER A 72 -12.82 5.80 -8.65
C SER A 72 -11.44 5.90 -7.98
N ALA A 73 -11.13 4.96 -7.08
CA ALA A 73 -9.83 4.87 -6.43
C ALA A 73 -8.69 4.60 -7.43
N ALA A 74 -8.88 3.66 -8.36
CA ALA A 74 -7.86 3.28 -9.35
C ALA A 74 -7.49 4.39 -10.36
N VAL A 75 -8.32 5.42 -10.49
CA VAL A 75 -8.03 6.58 -11.35
C VAL A 75 -7.19 7.64 -10.63
N ARG A 76 -7.28 7.69 -9.30
CA ARG A 76 -6.73 8.78 -8.48
C ARG A 76 -5.56 8.35 -7.57
N LEU A 77 -5.40 7.05 -7.31
CA LEU A 77 -4.33 6.42 -6.54
C LEU A 77 -3.45 5.54 -7.44
#